data_AF-A0A147GLF3-F1
#
_entry.id   AF-A0A147GLF3-F1
#
_cell.length_a   1.000
_cell.length_b   1.000
_cell.length_c   1.000
_cell.angle_alpha   90.00
_cell.angle_beta   90.00
_cell.angle_gamma   90.00
#
_symmetry.space_group_name_H-M   'P 1'
#
loop_
_entity.id
_entity.type
_entity.pdbx_description
1 polymer ?
#
loop_
_entity_poly.entity_id
_entity_poly.type
_entity_poly.pdbx_seq_one_letter_code
_entity_poly.pdbx_strand_id
1 'polypeptide(L)'
;LLPLTQAKLPFVPLNDFAPVGQVSRLPYFLAVSATQPYKSAKDLLADPKARDGALAYASNGIGSMAHIGTEMLIQRAGAKMIHVPYNGFTPAIADLVTGRTVMVMADLAPLNAQLQDGKLRPLAVASEKRSPFLPDVPTLAEAGYPGTEFEVWLALYAPAKTPRAVVDKLSAELNKVLANPATREAFVRLGHEADYAAPDAVRKRIQAEQSAFAPAVRAAGLAAQTN
;
A
#
# COMPACT_ATOMS: atom_id res chain seq x y z
N LEU A 1 5.60 -3.29 9.42
CA LEU A 1 4.72 -2.70 10.46
C LEU A 1 4.83 -3.35 11.84
N LEU A 2 4.69 -4.67 11.98
CA LEU A 2 4.63 -5.34 13.31
C LEU A 2 5.72 -4.88 14.32
N PRO A 3 7.01 -4.72 13.94
CA PRO A 3 8.02 -4.24 14.88
C PRO A 3 7.81 -2.80 15.38
N LEU A 4 7.03 -1.99 14.65
CA LEU A 4 6.72 -0.61 15.01
C LEU A 4 5.50 -0.51 15.91
N THR A 5 4.59 -1.50 15.85
CA THR A 5 3.27 -1.45 16.51
C THR A 5 3.12 -2.45 17.65
N GLN A 6 3.98 -3.46 17.75
CA GLN A 6 3.95 -4.45 18.83
C GLN A 6 5.20 -4.38 19.71
N ALA A 7 4.99 -4.24 21.02
CA ALA A 7 6.07 -4.12 22.00
C ALA A 7 6.87 -5.42 22.16
N LYS A 8 6.22 -6.57 21.94
CA LYS A 8 6.85 -7.89 22.05
C LYS A 8 6.37 -8.79 20.92
N LEU A 9 7.29 -9.18 20.06
CA LEU A 9 7.09 -10.20 19.04
C LEU A 9 7.72 -11.53 19.50
N PRO A 10 7.13 -12.69 19.17
CA PRO A 10 7.73 -13.99 19.46
C PRO A 10 8.89 -14.34 18.51
N PHE A 11 9.27 -13.42 17.62
CA PHE A 11 10.36 -13.55 16.66
C PHE A 11 10.96 -12.17 16.32
N VAL A 12 12.18 -12.16 15.81
CA VAL A 12 12.89 -10.98 15.30
C VAL A 12 12.89 -11.04 13.76
N PRO A 13 12.06 -10.25 13.06
CA PRO A 13 11.81 -10.45 11.62
C PRO A 13 13.07 -10.45 10.74
N LEU A 14 14.06 -9.62 11.07
CA LEU A 14 15.31 -9.51 10.31
C LEU A 14 16.35 -10.57 10.68
N ASN A 15 16.25 -11.18 11.87
CA ASN A 15 17.28 -12.10 12.40
C ASN A 15 16.86 -13.56 12.36
N ASP A 16 15.56 -13.85 12.44
CA ASP A 16 15.03 -15.22 12.52
C ASP A 16 14.66 -15.79 11.15
N PHE A 17 14.68 -14.96 10.09
CA PHE A 17 14.35 -15.35 8.73
C PHE A 17 15.38 -14.88 7.70
N ALA A 18 15.60 -15.73 6.70
CA ALA A 18 16.35 -15.42 5.48
C ALA A 18 15.37 -15.21 4.33
N PRO A 19 15.30 -14.01 3.72
CA PRO A 19 14.45 -13.80 2.54
C PRO A 19 14.96 -14.62 1.37
N VAL A 20 14.05 -15.29 0.66
CA VAL A 20 14.33 -15.99 -0.60
C VAL A 20 14.08 -15.06 -1.78
N GLY A 21 13.10 -14.17 -1.68
CA GLY A 21 12.83 -13.13 -2.66
C GLY A 21 11.39 -12.63 -2.58
N GLN A 22 11.15 -11.48 -3.18
CA GLN A 22 9.80 -10.95 -3.34
C GLN A 22 9.06 -11.78 -4.38
N VAL A 23 7.79 -12.02 -4.13
CA VAL A 23 6.90 -12.86 -4.94
C VAL A 23 5.91 -11.98 -5.70
N SER A 24 5.25 -11.08 -4.98
CA SER A 24 4.22 -10.24 -5.58
C SER A 24 4.04 -8.93 -4.82
N ARG A 25 3.34 -8.01 -5.47
CA ARG A 25 2.89 -6.75 -4.87
C ARG A 25 1.45 -6.45 -5.24
N LEU A 26 0.78 -5.69 -4.39
CA LEU A 26 -0.56 -5.14 -4.55
C LEU A 26 -0.47 -3.65 -4.24
N PRO A 27 -0.44 -2.81 -5.27
CA PRO A 27 -0.39 -1.38 -5.06
C PRO A 27 -1.73 -0.86 -4.56
N TYR A 28 -1.67 0.18 -3.73
CA TYR A 28 -2.85 0.94 -3.33
C TYR A 28 -3.13 2.04 -4.34
N PHE A 29 -4.40 2.23 -4.68
CA PHE A 29 -4.87 3.32 -5.54
C PHE A 29 -5.62 4.35 -4.70
N LEU A 30 -5.30 5.62 -4.95
CA LEU A 30 -6.11 6.75 -4.52
C LEU A 30 -7.34 6.81 -5.42
N ALA A 31 -8.51 6.59 -4.84
CA ALA A 31 -9.78 6.67 -5.57
C ALA A 31 -10.73 7.68 -4.93
N VAL A 32 -11.48 8.35 -5.78
CA VAL A 32 -12.58 9.26 -5.42
C VAL A 32 -13.86 8.84 -6.12
N SER A 33 -15.02 9.32 -5.67
CA SER A 33 -16.24 9.15 -6.47
C SER A 33 -16.18 9.97 -7.75
N ALA A 34 -16.68 9.41 -8.86
CA ALA A 34 -16.64 10.06 -10.16
C ALA A 34 -17.49 11.35 -10.22
N THR A 35 -18.46 11.49 -9.33
CA THR A 35 -19.29 12.70 -9.17
C THR A 35 -18.59 13.84 -8.44
N GLN A 36 -17.48 13.54 -7.75
CA GLN A 36 -16.67 14.55 -7.08
C GLN A 36 -15.82 15.34 -8.12
N PRO A 37 -15.49 16.61 -7.83
CA PRO A 37 -14.82 17.48 -8.79
C PRO A 37 -13.33 17.15 -9.02
N TYR A 38 -12.74 16.30 -8.18
CA TYR A 38 -11.31 15.99 -8.22
C TYR A 38 -10.94 15.11 -9.41
N LYS A 39 -10.03 15.60 -10.26
CA LYS A 39 -9.54 14.88 -11.46
C LYS A 39 -8.10 14.43 -11.35
N SER A 40 -7.37 14.92 -10.35
CA SER A 40 -6.02 14.49 -10.02
C SER A 40 -5.81 14.46 -8.51
N ALA A 41 -4.78 13.74 -8.04
CA ALA A 41 -4.39 13.74 -6.63
C ALA A 41 -4.02 15.16 -6.16
N LYS A 42 -3.44 15.96 -7.06
CA LYS A 42 -3.11 17.37 -6.81
C LYS A 42 -4.36 18.21 -6.54
N ASP A 43 -5.42 18.06 -7.34
CA ASP A 43 -6.66 18.82 -7.15
C ASP A 43 -7.30 18.53 -5.80
N LEU A 44 -7.28 17.27 -5.37
CA LEU A 44 -7.82 16.85 -4.08
C LEU A 44 -6.99 17.37 -2.91
N LEU A 45 -5.69 17.14 -2.93
CA LEU A 45 -4.81 17.42 -1.80
C LEU A 45 -4.46 18.91 -1.67
N ALA A 46 -4.63 19.70 -2.73
CA ALA A 46 -4.50 21.16 -2.69
C ALA A 46 -5.81 21.89 -2.35
N ASP A 47 -6.94 21.18 -2.23
CA ASP A 47 -8.22 21.78 -1.85
C ASP A 47 -8.08 22.47 -0.47
N PRO A 48 -8.47 23.75 -0.31
CA PRO A 48 -8.44 24.42 0.99
C PRO A 48 -9.16 23.63 2.10
N LYS A 49 -10.26 22.93 1.79
CA LYS A 49 -10.97 22.08 2.76
C LYS A 49 -10.11 20.91 3.25
N ALA A 50 -9.18 20.43 2.42
CA ALA A 50 -8.18 19.45 2.80
C ALA A 50 -7.15 20.03 3.77
N ARG A 51 -6.98 21.35 3.87
CA ARG A 51 -6.06 21.98 4.83
C ARG A 51 -6.75 22.36 6.12
N ASP A 52 -8.02 22.73 6.04
CA ASP A 52 -8.81 23.16 7.21
C ASP A 52 -9.37 22.00 8.04
N GLY A 53 -9.17 20.75 7.61
CA GLY A 53 -9.68 19.57 8.35
C GLY A 53 -11.12 19.21 8.05
N ALA A 54 -11.71 19.74 6.97
CA ALA A 54 -13.13 19.59 6.67
C ALA A 54 -13.44 18.37 5.77
N LEU A 55 -12.44 17.77 5.15
CA LEU A 55 -12.61 16.56 4.32
C LEU A 55 -12.39 15.31 5.15
N ALA A 56 -13.20 14.29 4.88
CA ALA A 56 -13.10 12.98 5.51
C ALA A 56 -12.62 11.93 4.51
N TYR A 57 -11.74 11.01 4.91
CA TYR A 57 -11.31 9.88 4.09
C TYR A 57 -11.71 8.54 4.72
N ALA A 58 -11.92 7.53 3.89
CA ALA A 58 -12.27 6.20 4.33
C ALA A 58 -11.04 5.28 4.41
N SER A 59 -11.11 4.30 5.31
CA SER A 59 -10.19 3.16 5.34
C SER A 59 -10.95 1.87 5.69
N ASN A 60 -10.30 0.73 5.51
CA ASN A 60 -10.82 -0.56 5.98
C ASN A 60 -10.58 -0.86 7.47
N GLY A 61 -10.13 0.12 8.27
CA GLY A 61 -10.03 -0.02 9.72
C GLY A 61 -8.89 0.77 10.35
N ILE A 62 -8.98 0.97 11.66
CA ILE A 62 -7.94 1.65 12.44
C ILE A 62 -6.65 0.81 12.40
N GLY A 63 -5.57 1.46 11.97
CA GLY A 63 -4.22 0.88 11.92
C GLY A 63 -3.97 -0.10 10.79
N SER A 64 -4.87 -0.19 9.82
CA SER A 64 -4.61 -0.90 8.58
C SER A 64 -3.52 -0.20 7.75
N MET A 65 -2.95 -0.90 6.78
CA MET A 65 -2.03 -0.29 5.80
C MET A 65 -2.67 0.88 5.05
N ALA A 66 -3.98 0.79 4.74
CA ALA A 66 -4.72 1.86 4.11
C ALA A 66 -4.79 3.12 4.99
N HIS A 67 -5.06 2.94 6.29
CA HIS A 67 -5.07 4.03 7.26
C HIS A 67 -3.69 4.69 7.34
N ILE A 68 -2.65 3.91 7.62
CA ILE A 68 -1.28 4.42 7.81
C ILE A 68 -0.75 5.08 6.53
N GLY A 69 -0.94 4.45 5.37
CA GLY A 69 -0.50 4.99 4.09
C GLY A 69 -1.23 6.26 3.69
N THR A 70 -2.54 6.36 3.99
CA THR A 70 -3.28 7.61 3.77
C THR A 70 -2.77 8.73 4.66
N GLU A 71 -2.46 8.45 5.93
CA GLU A 71 -1.85 9.42 6.83
C GLU A 71 -0.47 9.88 6.35
N MET A 72 0.36 8.98 5.79
CA MET A 72 1.63 9.36 5.15
C MET A 72 1.42 10.34 4.00
N LEU A 73 0.42 10.09 3.14
CA LEU A 73 0.09 10.97 2.02
C LEU A 73 -0.43 12.33 2.50
N ILE A 74 -1.34 12.35 3.47
CA ILE A 74 -1.90 13.57 4.07
C ILE A 74 -0.76 14.43 4.66
N GLN A 75 0.13 13.81 5.43
CA GLN A 75 1.30 14.48 6.01
C GLN A 75 2.24 15.02 4.93
N ARG A 76 2.54 14.23 3.89
CA ARG A 76 3.38 14.66 2.77
C ARG A 76 2.78 15.85 2.03
N ALA A 77 1.46 15.86 1.87
CA ALA A 77 0.72 16.92 1.20
C ALA A 77 0.56 18.19 2.05
N GLY A 78 0.88 18.14 3.35
CA GLY A 78 0.55 19.23 4.28
C GLY A 78 -0.96 19.43 4.43
N ALA A 79 -1.74 18.35 4.26
CA ALA A 79 -3.18 18.34 4.44
C ALA A 79 -3.54 17.92 5.87
N LYS A 80 -4.82 18.05 6.19
CA LYS A 80 -5.48 17.62 7.40
C LYS A 80 -6.86 17.08 7.01
N MET A 81 -7.08 15.79 7.24
CA MET A 81 -8.37 15.16 6.94
C MET A 81 -8.85 14.34 8.14
N ILE A 82 -10.16 14.10 8.20
CA ILE A 82 -10.80 13.29 9.24
C ILE A 82 -10.78 11.84 8.78
N HIS A 83 -10.18 10.96 9.59
CA HIS A 83 -10.24 9.52 9.35
C HIS A 83 -11.62 8.96 9.71
N VAL A 84 -12.25 8.27 8.76
CA VAL A 84 -13.48 7.49 8.99
C VAL A 84 -13.14 6.01 8.82
N PRO A 85 -12.98 5.25 9.92
CA PRO A 85 -12.69 3.83 9.86
C PRO A 85 -13.96 3.01 9.59
N TYR A 86 -13.85 2.03 8.69
CA TYR A 86 -14.90 1.05 8.44
C TYR A 86 -14.42 -0.37 8.76
N ASN A 87 -15.35 -1.31 8.94
CA ASN A 87 -15.05 -2.74 9.10
C ASN A 87 -14.87 -3.41 7.72
N GLY A 88 -13.85 -3.01 6.97
CA GLY A 88 -13.59 -3.50 5.60
C GLY A 88 -13.88 -2.49 4.49
N PHE A 89 -13.41 -2.78 3.27
CA PHE A 89 -13.54 -1.87 2.13
C PHE A 89 -14.96 -1.78 1.55
N THR A 90 -15.77 -2.84 1.66
CA THR A 90 -17.14 -2.84 1.11
C THR A 90 -17.98 -1.66 1.62
N PRO A 91 -18.15 -1.46 2.93
CA PRO A 91 -18.88 -0.28 3.43
C PRO A 91 -18.14 1.05 3.20
N ALA A 92 -16.80 1.05 3.22
CA ALA A 92 -16.00 2.26 2.92
C ALA A 92 -16.24 2.78 1.50
N ILE A 93 -16.28 1.87 0.52
CA ILE A 93 -16.48 2.21 -0.89
C ILE A 93 -17.92 2.65 -1.15
N ALA A 94 -18.91 2.04 -0.48
CA ALA A 94 -20.30 2.49 -0.59
C ALA A 94 -20.45 3.96 -0.15
N ASP A 95 -19.84 4.34 0.98
CA ASP A 95 -19.87 5.72 1.46
C ASP A 95 -19.03 6.67 0.58
N LEU A 96 -17.91 6.20 0.01
CA LEU A 96 -17.14 6.96 -0.99
C LEU A 96 -18.00 7.30 -2.22
N VAL A 97 -18.69 6.30 -2.79
CA VAL A 97 -19.54 6.48 -3.99
C VAL A 97 -20.61 7.54 -3.76
N THR A 98 -21.22 7.57 -2.56
CA THR A 98 -22.21 8.57 -2.18
C THR A 98 -21.63 9.95 -1.83
N GLY A 99 -20.29 10.07 -1.74
CA GLY A 99 -19.59 11.30 -1.41
C GLY A 99 -19.55 11.64 0.08
N ARG A 100 -19.87 10.69 0.97
CA ARG A 100 -19.73 10.88 2.43
C ARG A 100 -18.28 10.99 2.86
N THR A 101 -17.39 10.27 2.17
CA THR A 101 -15.95 10.47 2.25
C THR A 101 -15.41 10.92 0.90
N VAL A 102 -14.33 11.69 0.93
CA VAL A 102 -13.76 12.30 -0.26
C VAL A 102 -12.89 11.31 -1.03
N MET A 103 -12.20 10.43 -0.33
CA MET A 103 -11.25 9.48 -0.91
C MET A 103 -11.13 8.19 -0.11
N VAL A 104 -10.61 7.17 -0.77
CA VAL A 104 -10.08 5.94 -0.15
C VAL A 104 -8.73 5.63 -0.78
N MET A 105 -7.84 5.03 0.00
CA MET A 105 -6.70 4.28 -0.52
C MET A 105 -7.04 2.80 -0.38
N ALA A 106 -7.17 2.08 -1.49
CA ALA A 106 -7.45 0.63 -1.49
C ALA A 106 -6.67 -0.09 -2.60
N ASP A 107 -6.46 -1.39 -2.44
CA ASP A 107 -6.01 -2.24 -3.53
C ASP A 107 -7.11 -2.39 -4.60
N LEU A 108 -6.77 -2.96 -5.75
CA LEU A 108 -7.67 -2.95 -6.91
C LEU A 108 -8.94 -3.79 -6.70
N ALA A 109 -8.82 -4.96 -6.06
CA ALA A 109 -9.92 -5.92 -5.93
C ALA A 109 -11.23 -5.30 -5.39
N PRO A 110 -11.23 -4.56 -4.26
CA PRO A 110 -12.45 -3.92 -3.76
C PRO A 110 -12.93 -2.74 -4.63
N LEU A 111 -12.03 -2.07 -5.36
CA LEU A 111 -12.38 -0.94 -6.24
C LEU A 111 -12.94 -1.38 -7.58
N ASN A 112 -12.55 -2.55 -8.07
CA ASN A 112 -12.66 -2.94 -9.48
C ASN A 112 -14.08 -2.81 -10.03
N ALA A 113 -15.09 -3.35 -9.34
CA ALA A 113 -16.47 -3.28 -9.81
C ALA A 113 -16.96 -1.83 -9.99
N GLN A 114 -16.66 -0.94 -9.04
CA GLN A 114 -17.11 0.44 -9.10
C GLN A 114 -16.29 1.29 -10.10
N LEU A 115 -15.04 0.91 -10.36
CA LEU A 115 -14.21 1.48 -11.43
C LEU A 115 -14.77 1.12 -12.82
N GLN A 116 -15.12 -0.15 -13.03
CA GLN A 116 -15.72 -0.62 -14.30
C GLN A 116 -17.09 0.03 -14.55
N ASP A 117 -17.88 0.23 -13.50
CA ASP A 117 -19.16 0.95 -13.54
C ASP A 117 -19.01 2.48 -13.74
N GLY A 118 -17.79 3.01 -13.75
CA GLY A 118 -17.53 4.45 -13.87
C GLY A 118 -17.96 5.29 -12.65
N LYS A 119 -18.24 4.64 -11.52
CA LYS A 119 -18.65 5.30 -10.26
C LYS A 119 -17.48 5.81 -9.44
N LEU A 120 -16.30 5.21 -9.62
CA LEU A 120 -15.05 5.69 -9.02
C LEU A 120 -14.09 6.19 -10.09
N ARG A 121 -13.24 7.14 -9.70
CA ARG A 121 -12.12 7.64 -10.48
C ARG A 121 -10.81 7.36 -9.73
N PRO A 122 -9.87 6.60 -10.29
CA PRO A 122 -8.54 6.46 -9.72
C PRO A 122 -7.72 7.71 -10.07
N LEU A 123 -7.05 8.30 -9.08
CA LEU A 123 -6.29 9.54 -9.22
C LEU A 123 -4.78 9.32 -9.22
N ALA A 124 -4.31 8.34 -8.46
CA ALA A 124 -2.91 7.97 -8.39
C ALA A 124 -2.74 6.55 -7.83
N VAL A 125 -1.57 5.96 -8.03
CA VAL A 125 -1.14 4.71 -7.41
C VAL A 125 0.03 4.97 -6.45
N ALA A 126 0.02 4.33 -5.28
CA ALA A 126 1.01 4.49 -4.22
C ALA A 126 2.24 3.58 -4.38
N SER A 127 2.51 3.07 -5.57
CA SER A 127 3.72 2.29 -5.85
C SER A 127 4.78 3.11 -6.56
N GLU A 128 6.04 2.66 -6.48
CA GLU A 128 7.19 3.31 -7.12
C GLU A 128 7.03 3.46 -8.64
N LYS A 129 6.37 2.49 -9.27
CA LYS A 129 6.05 2.46 -10.70
C LYS A 129 4.54 2.37 -10.91
N ARG A 130 4.06 2.84 -12.05
CA ARG A 130 2.65 2.68 -12.45
C ARG A 130 2.25 1.20 -12.43
N SER A 131 0.98 0.94 -12.13
CA SER A 131 0.46 -0.42 -12.14
C SER A 131 0.00 -0.79 -13.55
N PRO A 132 0.37 -1.97 -14.08
CA PRO A 132 -0.16 -2.50 -15.34
C PRO A 132 -1.68 -2.72 -15.30
N PHE A 133 -2.30 -2.77 -14.11
CA PHE A 133 -3.76 -2.88 -14.01
C PHE A 133 -4.49 -1.62 -14.41
N LEU A 134 -3.88 -0.45 -14.20
CA LEU A 134 -4.41 0.87 -14.54
C LEU A 134 -3.26 1.74 -15.06
N PRO A 135 -2.74 1.46 -16.28
CA PRO A 135 -1.47 2.02 -16.77
C PRO A 135 -1.50 3.54 -16.96
N ASP A 136 -2.69 4.11 -17.18
CA ASP A 136 -2.88 5.55 -17.36
C ASP A 136 -2.87 6.32 -16.04
N VAL A 137 -3.04 5.62 -14.91
CA VAL A 137 -3.04 6.23 -13.57
C VAL A 137 -1.60 6.54 -13.15
N PRO A 138 -1.27 7.80 -12.85
CA PRO A 138 0.09 8.17 -12.45
C PRO A 138 0.44 7.63 -11.06
N THR A 139 1.72 7.56 -10.73
CA THR A 139 2.14 7.31 -9.35
C THR A 139 1.90 8.55 -8.47
N LEU A 140 1.84 8.39 -7.15
CA LEU A 140 1.81 9.52 -6.23
C LEU A 140 3.04 10.42 -6.38
N ALA A 141 4.22 9.83 -6.64
CA ALA A 141 5.45 10.56 -6.92
C ALA A 141 5.33 11.43 -8.20
N GLU A 142 4.82 10.85 -9.29
CA GLU A 142 4.52 11.59 -10.53
C GLU A 142 3.47 12.69 -10.32
N ALA A 143 2.53 12.48 -9.38
CA ALA A 143 1.52 13.46 -9.00
C ALA A 143 2.04 14.56 -8.04
N GLY A 144 3.33 14.55 -7.67
CA GLY A 144 3.97 15.57 -6.84
C GLY A 144 4.14 15.20 -5.36
N TYR A 145 3.87 13.93 -4.99
CA TYR A 145 3.97 13.42 -3.62
C TYR A 145 4.98 12.27 -3.53
N PRO A 146 6.28 12.49 -3.78
CA PRO A 146 7.27 11.42 -3.67
C PRO A 146 7.52 11.05 -2.21
N GLY A 147 7.90 9.79 -1.95
CA GLY A 147 8.12 9.31 -0.59
C GLY A 147 6.83 8.85 0.12
N THR A 148 5.72 8.75 -0.62
CA THR A 148 4.44 8.21 -0.13
C THR A 148 4.14 6.87 -0.75
N GLU A 149 5.18 6.12 -1.09
CA GLU A 149 5.04 4.78 -1.62
C GLU A 149 4.62 3.86 -0.46
N PHE A 150 3.42 3.30 -0.58
CA PHE A 150 2.96 2.24 0.30
C PHE A 150 2.14 1.26 -0.52
N GLU A 151 2.59 0.02 -0.49
CA GLU A 151 1.92 -1.09 -1.15
C GLU A 151 2.06 -2.32 -0.26
N VAL A 152 1.17 -3.28 -0.44
CA VAL A 152 1.35 -4.60 0.17
C VAL A 152 2.24 -5.40 -0.76
N TRP A 153 3.26 -6.04 -0.22
CA TRP A 153 4.11 -6.94 -0.97
C TRP A 153 4.30 -8.23 -0.20
N LEU A 154 4.43 -9.33 -0.93
CA LEU A 154 4.61 -10.66 -0.39
C LEU A 154 5.99 -11.16 -0.77
N ALA A 155 6.66 -11.82 0.18
CA ALA A 155 7.95 -12.44 -0.05
C ALA A 155 7.98 -13.84 0.55
N LEU A 156 8.81 -14.68 -0.07
CA LEU A 156 9.13 -16.01 0.41
C LEU A 156 10.31 -15.92 1.38
N TYR A 157 10.24 -16.64 2.48
CA TYR A 157 11.27 -16.69 3.51
C TYR A 157 11.65 -18.15 3.83
N ALA A 158 12.89 -18.34 4.25
CA ALA A 158 13.42 -19.55 4.85
C ALA A 158 13.87 -19.26 6.30
N PRO A 159 14.10 -20.28 7.15
CA PRO A 159 14.73 -20.08 8.45
C PRO A 159 16.09 -19.38 8.33
N ALA A 160 16.46 -18.53 9.30
CA ALA A 160 17.70 -17.73 9.23
C ALA A 160 18.98 -18.53 8.98
N LYS A 161 19.05 -19.77 9.45
CA LYS A 161 20.24 -20.64 9.34
C LYS A 161 20.27 -21.47 8.04
N THR A 162 19.32 -21.28 7.13
CA THR A 162 19.37 -21.94 5.82
C THR A 162 20.65 -21.50 5.07
N PRO A 163 21.48 -22.44 4.57
CA PRO A 163 22.72 -22.10 3.89
C PRO A 163 22.51 -21.16 2.70
N ARG A 164 23.41 -20.18 2.53
CA ARG A 164 23.30 -19.15 1.48
C ARG A 164 23.13 -19.76 0.08
N ALA A 165 23.88 -20.82 -0.24
CA ALA A 165 23.76 -21.51 -1.52
C ALA A 165 22.35 -22.10 -1.77
N VAL A 166 21.64 -22.53 -0.72
CA VAL A 166 20.25 -23.01 -0.85
C VAL A 166 19.31 -21.84 -1.09
N VAL A 167 19.48 -20.73 -0.36
CA VAL A 167 18.68 -19.50 -0.57
C VAL A 167 18.86 -18.96 -1.99
N ASP A 168 20.10 -18.88 -2.47
CA ASP A 168 20.41 -18.38 -3.81
C ASP A 168 19.80 -19.28 -4.89
N LYS A 169 19.87 -20.62 -4.73
CA LYS A 169 19.21 -21.56 -5.64
C LYS A 169 17.70 -21.38 -5.66
N LEU A 170 17.05 -21.29 -4.49
CA LEU A 170 15.60 -21.06 -4.40
C LEU A 170 15.20 -19.71 -5.00
N SER A 171 16.00 -18.67 -4.79
CA SER A 171 15.75 -17.34 -5.36
C SER A 171 15.83 -17.34 -6.88
N ALA A 172 16.81 -18.04 -7.44
CA ALA A 172 16.96 -18.19 -8.88
C ALA A 172 15.75 -18.91 -9.50
N GLU A 173 15.27 -19.99 -8.87
CA GLU A 173 14.06 -20.68 -9.32
C GLU A 173 12.79 -19.82 -9.16
N LEU A 174 12.69 -19.06 -8.06
CA LEU A 174 11.58 -18.12 -7.84
C LEU A 174 11.52 -17.08 -8.97
N ASN A 175 12.66 -16.50 -9.36
CA ASN A 175 12.72 -15.55 -10.47
C ASN A 175 12.20 -16.16 -11.79
N LYS A 176 12.65 -17.39 -12.12
CA LYS A 176 12.19 -18.11 -13.31
C LYS A 176 10.68 -18.36 -13.30
N VAL A 177 10.14 -18.79 -12.16
CA VAL A 177 8.69 -19.06 -12.02
C VAL A 177 7.88 -17.76 -12.18
N LEU A 178 8.30 -16.66 -11.58
CA LEU A 178 7.61 -15.37 -11.70
C LEU A 178 7.76 -14.71 -13.08
N ALA A 179 8.75 -15.12 -13.86
CA ALA A 179 8.88 -14.73 -15.26
C ALA A 179 7.92 -15.50 -16.19
N ASN A 180 7.36 -16.64 -15.75
CA ASN A 180 6.45 -17.44 -16.56
C ASN A 180 5.11 -16.69 -16.80
N PRO A 181 4.66 -16.53 -18.06
CA PRO A 181 3.41 -15.84 -18.37
C PRO A 181 2.18 -16.40 -17.65
N ALA A 182 2.04 -17.72 -17.56
CA ALA A 182 0.89 -18.35 -16.90
C ALA A 182 0.87 -18.03 -15.39
N THR A 183 2.05 -17.96 -14.75
CA THR A 183 2.18 -17.53 -13.36
C THR A 183 1.80 -16.06 -13.20
N ARG A 184 2.26 -15.19 -14.11
CA ARG A 184 1.91 -13.76 -14.10
C ARG A 184 0.40 -13.57 -14.24
N GLU A 185 -0.23 -14.26 -15.17
CA GLU A 185 -1.68 -14.23 -15.36
C GLU A 185 -2.43 -14.76 -14.12
N ALA A 186 -1.91 -15.79 -13.46
CA ALA A 186 -2.50 -16.30 -12.22
C ALA A 186 -2.47 -15.26 -11.10
N PHE A 187 -1.35 -14.55 -10.91
CA PHE A 187 -1.28 -13.43 -9.97
C PHE A 187 -2.25 -12.30 -10.35
N VAL A 188 -2.32 -11.94 -11.64
CA VAL A 188 -3.25 -10.92 -12.15
C VAL A 188 -4.70 -11.27 -11.81
N ARG A 189 -5.12 -12.53 -11.99
CA ARG A 189 -6.47 -12.99 -11.63
C ARG A 189 -6.77 -12.88 -10.13
N LEU A 190 -5.74 -12.89 -9.29
CA LEU A 190 -5.86 -12.69 -7.84
C LEU A 190 -5.73 -11.21 -7.45
N GLY A 191 -5.53 -10.30 -8.40
CA GLY A 191 -5.32 -8.87 -8.12
C GLY A 191 -3.90 -8.52 -7.68
N HIS A 192 -2.93 -9.39 -7.95
CA HIS A 192 -1.52 -9.22 -7.61
C HIS A 192 -0.66 -9.06 -8.87
N GLU A 193 0.44 -8.34 -8.73
CA GLU A 193 1.50 -8.30 -9.73
C GLU A 193 2.62 -9.24 -9.30
N ALA A 194 3.02 -10.17 -10.17
CA ALA A 194 4.26 -10.91 -9.96
C ALA A 194 5.46 -9.92 -10.05
N ASP A 195 6.20 -9.78 -8.96
CA ASP A 195 7.27 -8.79 -8.86
C ASP A 195 8.44 -9.36 -8.06
N TYR A 196 9.41 -9.88 -8.79
CA TYR A 196 10.60 -10.48 -8.21
C TYR A 196 11.58 -9.41 -7.72
N ALA A 197 12.08 -9.61 -6.49
CA ALA A 197 13.24 -8.91 -5.97
C ALA A 197 14.14 -9.92 -5.24
N ALA A 198 15.46 -9.74 -5.40
CA ALA A 198 16.46 -10.62 -4.80
C ALA A 198 16.44 -10.56 -3.25
N PRO A 199 17.00 -11.58 -2.55
CA PRO A 199 17.07 -11.67 -1.09
C PRO A 199 17.55 -10.38 -0.41
N ASP A 200 18.67 -9.84 -0.90
CA ASP A 200 19.29 -8.66 -0.30
C ASP A 200 18.47 -7.38 -0.57
N ALA A 201 17.74 -7.32 -1.68
CA ALA A 201 16.80 -6.24 -1.97
C ALA A 201 15.59 -6.27 -1.03
N VAL A 202 15.03 -7.45 -0.79
CA VAL A 202 13.94 -7.64 0.19
C VAL A 202 14.38 -7.18 1.59
N ARG A 203 15.59 -7.57 2.02
CA ARG A 203 16.13 -7.16 3.32
C ARG A 203 16.25 -5.64 3.44
N LYS A 204 16.81 -4.98 2.42
CA LYS A 204 16.92 -3.51 2.36
C LYS A 204 15.55 -2.83 2.39
N ARG A 205 14.58 -3.37 1.64
CA ARG A 205 13.20 -2.85 1.60
C ARG A 205 12.57 -2.85 2.99
N ILE A 206 12.66 -3.95 3.74
CA ILE A 206 12.10 -4.03 5.10
C ILE A 206 12.68 -2.95 6.02
N GLN A 207 13.99 -2.73 5.96
CA GLN A 207 14.65 -1.71 6.78
C GLN A 207 14.20 -0.30 6.39
N ALA A 208 14.16 0.00 5.09
CA ALA A 208 13.72 1.29 4.58
C ALA A 208 12.25 1.58 4.95
N GLU A 209 11.36 0.60 4.77
CA GLU A 209 9.94 0.75 5.12
C GLU A 209 9.72 0.93 6.62
N GLN A 210 10.48 0.24 7.47
CA GLN A 210 10.40 0.45 8.92
C GLN A 210 10.76 1.90 9.30
N SER A 211 11.82 2.45 8.71
CA SER A 211 12.19 3.85 8.93
C SER A 211 11.15 4.82 8.37
N ALA A 212 10.62 4.56 7.18
CA ALA A 212 9.64 5.42 6.52
C ALA A 212 8.27 5.44 7.24
N PHE A 213 7.82 4.30 7.77
CA PHE A 213 6.50 4.18 8.40
C PHE A 213 6.52 4.61 9.87
N ALA A 214 7.68 4.66 10.54
CA ALA A 214 7.77 4.98 11.97
C ALA A 214 7.14 6.35 12.37
N PRO A 215 7.29 7.45 11.59
CA PRO A 215 6.60 8.70 11.88
C PRO A 215 5.08 8.57 11.79
N ALA A 216 4.55 7.95 10.74
CA ALA A 216 3.11 7.78 10.53
C ALA A 216 2.48 6.87 11.59
N VAL A 217 3.14 5.78 11.96
CA VAL A 217 2.72 4.90 13.06
C VAL A 217 2.62 5.66 14.39
N ARG A 218 3.60 6.53 14.70
CA ARG A 218 3.55 7.39 15.89
C ARG A 218 2.42 8.42 15.83
N ALA A 219 2.28 9.10 14.71
CA ALA A 219 1.23 10.11 14.50
C ALA A 219 -0.18 9.51 14.62
N ALA A 220 -0.37 8.27 14.15
CA ALA A 220 -1.62 7.53 14.26
C ALA A 220 -1.88 6.99 15.68
N GLY A 221 -0.98 7.20 16.65
CA GLY A 221 -1.11 6.67 18.01
C GLY A 221 -0.95 5.15 18.10
N LEU A 222 -0.33 4.52 17.08
CA LEU A 222 -0.21 3.07 16.94
C LEU A 222 1.16 2.53 17.34
N ALA A 223 2.07 3.41 17.79
CA ALA A 223 3.40 2.99 18.19
C ALA A 223 3.33 2.00 19.35
N ALA A 224 4.20 0.98 19.30
CA ALA A 224 4.38 0.03 20.39
C ALA A 224 4.61 0.79 21.70
N GLN A 225 3.72 0.62 22.68
CA GLN A 225 3.91 1.19 24.00
C GLN A 225 4.95 0.37 24.75
N THR A 226 6.05 1.01 25.14
CA THR A 226 7.00 0.44 26.08
C THR A 226 6.45 0.71 27.47
N ASN A 227 5.92 -0.32 28.12
CA ASN A 227 5.68 -0.30 29.57
C ASN A 227 7.01 -0.37 30.31
#